data_AF-A0A1C3E546-F1
#
_entry.id   AF-A0A1C3E546-F1
#
_cell.length_a   1.000
_cell.length_b   1.000
_cell.length_c   1.000
_cell.angle_alpha   90.00
_cell.angle_beta   90.00
_cell.angle_gamma   90.00
#
_symmetry.space_group_name_H-M   'P 1'
#
loop_
_entity.id
_entity.type
_entity.pdbx_description
1 polymer ?
#
loop_
_entity_poly.entity_id
_entity_poly.type
_entity_poly.pdbx_seq_one_letter_code
_entity_poly.pdbx_strand_id
1 'polypeptide(L)'
;MFSMELLEEISRLTTPVIAGAAVVHVLIFLYLWVWASRDLKRISAEFERFTRGLDHRSVLEPYSSLSDQIDAFLADVRDVLENPLRKTERRLLLDRLVTLDEHRRYLQSQSFETLYNVARSMIEAYPMAGVLGTIIAIGCALQQSPGEDGRQTIQAIVQFFGNSIWSTFAGLLAAILLMFINSLFETKFRRLAENRSFARETVALARRELAIVPAGNDGDHQTRPVETTRLAP
;
A
#
# COMPACT_ATOMS: atom_id res chain seq x y z
N MET A 1 11.05 -39.77 20.22
CA MET A 1 12.52 -39.88 20.26
C MET A 1 13.01 -39.53 18.85
N PHE A 2 13.46 -38.30 18.63
CA PHE A 2 14.03 -37.93 17.34
C PHE A 2 15.39 -38.64 17.19
N SER A 3 15.66 -39.24 16.04
CA SER A 3 16.98 -39.83 15.75
C SER A 3 18.03 -38.73 15.68
N MET A 4 19.26 -39.00 16.15
CA MET A 4 20.37 -38.05 16.10
C MET A 4 20.63 -37.52 14.67
N GLU A 5 20.44 -38.37 13.66
CA GLU A 5 20.49 -38.01 12.24
C GLU A 5 19.51 -36.90 11.88
N LEU A 6 18.29 -36.94 12.44
CA LEU A 6 17.24 -35.94 12.17
C LEU A 6 17.61 -34.58 12.77
N LEU A 7 18.23 -34.58 13.95
CA LEU A 7 18.70 -33.35 14.61
C LEU A 7 19.86 -32.71 13.85
N GLU A 8 20.79 -33.51 13.36
CA GLU A 8 21.92 -33.06 12.55
C GLU A 8 21.47 -32.49 11.20
N GLU A 9 20.53 -33.15 10.53
CA GLU A 9 19.93 -32.67 9.29
C GLU A 9 19.19 -31.34 9.50
N ILE A 10 18.37 -31.24 10.57
CA ILE A 10 17.66 -30.00 10.92
C ILE A 10 18.65 -28.87 11.21
N SER A 11 19.69 -29.12 12.01
CA SER A 11 20.71 -28.12 12.33
C SER A 11 21.38 -27.56 11.07
N ARG A 12 21.76 -28.45 10.14
CA ARG A 12 22.36 -28.06 8.85
C ARG A 12 21.38 -27.29 7.95
N LEU A 13 20.09 -27.63 8.00
CA LEU A 13 19.06 -27.00 7.17
C LEU A 13 18.64 -25.62 7.66
N THR A 14 18.88 -25.26 8.92
CA THR A 14 18.36 -24.02 9.51
C THR A 14 18.78 -22.77 8.75
N THR A 15 20.09 -22.62 8.48
CA THR A 15 20.63 -21.46 7.74
C THR A 15 20.06 -21.33 6.33
N PRO A 16 20.08 -22.37 5.46
CA PRO A 16 19.50 -22.25 4.11
C PRO A 16 17.98 -22.06 4.13
N VAL A 17 17.25 -22.60 5.12
CA VAL A 17 15.81 -22.35 5.27
C VAL A 17 15.54 -20.88 5.60
N ILE A 18 16.29 -20.30 6.53
CA ILE A 18 16.19 -18.87 6.87
C ILE A 18 16.48 -18.01 5.62
N ALA A 19 17.55 -18.32 4.90
CA ALA A 19 17.92 -17.60 3.68
C ALA A 19 16.84 -17.73 2.59
N GLY A 20 16.31 -18.94 2.37
CA GLY A 20 15.24 -19.19 1.41
C GLY A 20 13.95 -18.44 1.76
N ALA A 21 13.55 -18.47 3.04
CA ALA A 21 12.40 -17.71 3.52
C ALA A 21 12.58 -16.20 3.32
N ALA A 22 13.80 -15.69 3.52
CA ALA A 22 14.11 -14.27 3.31
C ALA A 22 13.96 -13.88 1.84
N VAL A 23 14.45 -14.71 0.91
CA VAL A 23 14.26 -14.50 -0.53
C VAL A 23 12.77 -14.49 -0.90
N VAL A 24 11.99 -15.44 -0.39
CA VAL A 24 10.54 -15.47 -0.62
C VAL A 24 9.87 -14.20 -0.07
N HIS A 25 10.27 -13.71 1.11
CA HIS A 25 9.78 -12.43 1.64
C HIS A 25 10.10 -11.24 0.75
N VAL A 26 11.32 -11.18 0.20
CA VAL A 26 11.69 -10.12 -0.76
C VAL A 26 10.80 -10.18 -2.00
N LEU A 27 10.50 -11.38 -2.51
CA LEU A 27 9.58 -11.55 -3.64
C LEU A 27 8.14 -11.12 -3.30
N ILE A 28 7.67 -11.39 -2.07
CA ILE A 28 6.37 -10.89 -1.59
C ILE A 28 6.36 -9.36 -1.56
N PHE A 29 7.41 -8.73 -1.04
CA PHE A 29 7.53 -7.28 -1.06
C PHE A 29 7.57 -6.71 -2.48
N LEU A 30 8.30 -7.35 -3.41
CA LEU A 30 8.32 -6.97 -4.82
C LEU A 30 6.93 -7.09 -5.45
N TYR A 31 6.20 -8.17 -5.16
CA TYR A 31 4.83 -8.36 -5.62
C TYR A 31 3.90 -7.27 -5.09
N LEU A 32 3.95 -6.97 -3.79
CA LEU A 32 3.19 -5.88 -3.17
C LEU A 32 3.54 -4.53 -3.81
N TRP A 33 4.81 -4.26 -4.07
CA TRP A 33 5.28 -3.04 -4.74
C TRP A 33 4.71 -2.88 -6.15
N VAL A 34 4.78 -3.95 -6.95
CA VAL A 34 4.26 -3.92 -8.33
C VAL A 34 2.75 -3.73 -8.30
N TRP A 35 2.05 -4.42 -7.40
CA TRP A 35 0.61 -4.27 -7.25
C TRP A 35 0.23 -2.84 -6.83
N ALA A 36 0.94 -2.26 -5.86
CA ALA A 36 0.79 -0.89 -5.42
C ALA A 36 0.98 0.13 -6.54
N SER A 37 2.06 -0.02 -7.30
CA SER A 37 2.41 0.87 -8.39
C SER A 37 1.36 0.82 -9.51
N ARG A 38 0.78 -0.37 -9.76
CA ARG A 38 -0.32 -0.54 -10.72
C ARG A 38 -1.61 0.11 -10.23
N ASP A 39 -1.93 -0.07 -8.97
CA ASP A 39 -3.15 0.48 -8.38
C ASP A 39 -3.09 2.01 -8.31
N LEU A 40 -1.94 2.55 -7.93
CA LEU A 40 -1.65 3.98 -7.95
C LEU A 40 -1.82 4.59 -9.36
N LYS A 41 -1.27 3.92 -10.40
CA LYS A 41 -1.44 4.34 -11.80
C LYS A 41 -2.90 4.32 -12.26
N ARG A 42 -3.68 3.31 -11.85
CA ARG A 42 -5.12 3.23 -12.17
C ARG A 42 -5.89 4.39 -11.55
N ILE A 43 -5.63 4.68 -10.28
CA ILE A 43 -6.26 5.78 -9.55
C ILE A 43 -5.98 7.12 -10.23
N SER A 44 -4.71 7.40 -10.58
CA SER A 44 -4.37 8.63 -11.30
C SER A 44 -5.05 8.72 -12.66
N ALA A 45 -5.12 7.62 -13.42
CA ALA A 45 -5.80 7.61 -14.72
C ALA A 45 -7.32 7.84 -14.58
N GLU A 46 -7.95 7.37 -13.51
CA GLU A 46 -9.35 7.65 -13.18
C GLU A 46 -9.55 9.13 -12.81
N PHE A 47 -8.67 9.69 -11.98
CA PHE A 47 -8.70 11.11 -11.63
C PHE A 47 -8.47 12.03 -12.84
N GLU A 48 -7.54 11.68 -13.73
CA GLU A 48 -7.30 12.45 -14.96
C GLU A 48 -8.53 12.47 -15.87
N ARG A 49 -9.24 11.33 -15.99
CA ARG A 49 -10.51 11.29 -16.74
C ARG A 49 -11.59 12.13 -16.05
N PHE A 50 -11.61 12.17 -14.73
CA PHE A 50 -12.56 12.94 -13.95
C PHE A 50 -12.35 14.46 -14.10
N THR A 51 -11.11 14.93 -14.19
CA THR A 51 -10.79 16.37 -14.29
C THR A 51 -10.72 16.89 -15.73
N ARG A 52 -10.65 15.99 -16.73
CA ARG A 52 -10.68 16.34 -18.16
C ARG A 52 -11.99 17.06 -18.50
N GLY A 53 -11.95 18.40 -18.62
CA GLY A 53 -13.12 19.25 -18.92
C GLY A 53 -13.43 20.34 -17.89
N LEU A 54 -12.65 20.46 -16.81
CA LEU A 54 -12.65 21.65 -15.95
C LEU A 54 -11.74 22.73 -16.56
N ASP A 55 -12.20 23.99 -16.57
CA ASP A 55 -11.57 25.10 -17.31
C ASP A 55 -10.24 25.56 -16.69
N HIS A 56 -10.10 25.38 -15.37
CA HIS A 56 -8.89 25.70 -14.60
C HIS A 56 -8.20 24.41 -14.16
N ARG A 57 -7.40 23.82 -15.05
CA ARG A 57 -6.56 22.67 -14.73
C ARG A 57 -5.24 23.15 -14.12
N SER A 58 -4.87 22.65 -12.95
CA SER A 58 -3.48 22.69 -12.51
C SER A 58 -2.60 21.92 -13.51
N VAL A 59 -1.84 22.66 -14.33
CA VAL A 59 -0.91 22.06 -15.31
C VAL A 59 0.27 21.49 -14.54
N LEU A 60 0.22 20.19 -14.29
CA LEU A 60 1.22 19.47 -13.52
C LEU A 60 2.50 19.24 -14.34
N GLU A 61 3.65 19.49 -13.73
CA GLU A 61 4.96 19.22 -14.33
C GLU A 61 5.16 17.71 -14.58
N PRO A 62 5.83 17.32 -15.69
CA PRO A 62 6.03 15.92 -16.09
C PRO A 62 6.71 15.00 -15.05
N TYR A 63 7.30 15.57 -14.00
CA TYR A 63 8.04 14.86 -12.95
C TYR A 63 7.41 14.98 -11.56
N SER A 64 6.24 15.61 -11.44
CA SER A 64 5.52 15.69 -10.16
C SER A 64 5.15 14.30 -9.66
N SER A 65 5.30 14.05 -8.36
CA SER A 65 4.95 12.76 -7.80
C SER A 65 3.44 12.55 -7.96
N LEU A 66 3.00 11.30 -8.16
CA LEU A 66 1.58 11.02 -8.35
C LEU A 66 0.71 11.46 -7.15
N SER A 67 1.35 11.63 -6.00
CA SER A 67 0.76 12.25 -4.80
C SER A 67 0.42 13.71 -5.05
N ASP A 68 1.40 14.49 -5.50
CA ASP A 68 1.24 15.93 -5.77
C ASP A 68 0.19 16.18 -6.85
N GLN A 69 0.09 15.27 -7.82
CA GLN A 69 -0.96 15.31 -8.84
C GLN A 69 -2.34 15.14 -8.21
N ILE A 70 -2.53 14.14 -7.33
CA ILE A 70 -3.79 13.93 -6.61
C ILE A 70 -4.13 15.14 -5.73
N ASP A 71 -3.16 15.69 -5.01
CA ASP A 71 -3.37 16.86 -4.14
C ASP A 71 -3.78 18.11 -4.92
N ALA A 72 -3.12 18.37 -6.06
CA ALA A 72 -3.49 19.47 -6.96
C ALA A 72 -4.91 19.29 -7.53
N PHE A 73 -5.28 18.06 -7.92
CA PHE A 73 -6.63 17.76 -8.39
C PHE A 73 -7.69 17.95 -7.29
N LEU A 74 -7.40 17.59 -6.04
CA LEU A 74 -8.33 17.79 -4.92
C LEU A 74 -8.46 19.27 -4.57
N ALA A 75 -7.40 20.05 -4.71
CA ALA A 75 -7.44 21.50 -4.59
C ALA A 75 -8.34 22.13 -5.67
N ASP A 76 -8.23 21.68 -6.93
CA ASP A 76 -9.07 22.16 -8.04
C ASP A 76 -10.56 21.86 -7.78
N VAL A 77 -10.90 20.67 -7.27
CA VAL A 77 -12.28 20.32 -6.90
C VAL A 77 -12.80 21.20 -5.75
N ARG A 78 -11.96 21.44 -4.73
CA ARG A 78 -12.33 22.30 -3.59
C ARG A 78 -12.58 23.74 -4.03
N ASP A 79 -11.78 24.30 -4.93
CA ASP A 79 -11.99 25.66 -5.47
C ASP A 79 -13.35 25.81 -6.17
N VAL A 80 -13.75 24.79 -6.95
CA VAL A 80 -15.06 24.78 -7.63
C VAL A 80 -16.23 24.63 -6.65
N LEU A 81 -16.04 23.88 -5.56
CA LEU A 81 -17.03 23.74 -4.50
C LEU A 81 -17.19 25.04 -3.69
N GLU A 82 -16.09 25.70 -3.34
CA GLU A 82 -16.10 26.95 -2.57
C GLU A 82 -16.69 28.14 -3.35
N ASN A 83 -16.71 28.09 -4.68
CA ASN A 83 -17.29 29.14 -5.54
C ASN A 83 -18.73 28.82 -6.00
N PRO A 84 -19.79 29.35 -5.33
CA PRO A 84 -21.19 29.07 -5.68
C PRO A 84 -21.63 29.63 -7.03
N LEU A 85 -20.84 30.52 -7.64
CA LEU A 85 -21.13 31.15 -8.93
C LEU A 85 -20.88 30.22 -10.14
N ARG A 86 -20.10 29.15 -9.98
CA ARG A 86 -19.74 28.23 -11.07
C ARG A 86 -20.75 27.07 -11.23
N LYS A 87 -22.03 27.42 -11.48
CA LYS A 87 -23.15 26.46 -11.56
C LYS A 87 -22.96 25.36 -12.62
N THR A 88 -22.34 25.67 -13.75
CA THR A 88 -22.10 24.73 -14.85
C THR A 88 -21.05 23.67 -14.46
N GLU A 89 -19.93 24.10 -13.88
CA GLU A 89 -18.86 23.20 -13.39
C GLU A 89 -19.36 22.31 -12.25
N ARG A 90 -20.20 22.85 -11.35
CA ARG A 90 -20.85 22.09 -10.27
C ARG A 90 -21.79 20.99 -10.77
N ARG A 91 -22.60 21.25 -11.81
CA ARG A 91 -23.45 20.21 -12.44
C ARG A 91 -22.62 19.12 -13.11
N LEU A 92 -21.52 19.50 -13.76
CA LEU A 92 -20.61 18.57 -14.44
C LEU A 92 -19.84 17.68 -13.43
N LEU A 93 -19.44 18.26 -12.29
CA LEU A 93 -18.89 17.52 -11.15
C LEU A 93 -19.89 16.52 -10.57
N LEU A 94 -21.16 16.92 -10.39
CA LEU A 94 -22.22 16.04 -9.86
C LEU A 94 -22.42 14.77 -10.69
N ASP A 95 -22.54 14.93 -12.01
CA ASP A 95 -22.77 13.81 -12.95
C ASP A 95 -21.60 12.80 -12.95
N ARG A 96 -20.37 13.32 -12.90
CA ARG A 96 -19.17 12.50 -12.80
C ARG A 96 -19.01 11.84 -11.43
N LEU A 97 -19.46 12.50 -10.36
CA LEU A 97 -19.36 12.00 -8.99
C LEU A 97 -20.32 10.82 -8.74
N VAL A 98 -21.52 10.85 -9.36
CA VAL A 98 -22.43 9.70 -9.40
C VAL A 98 -21.79 8.52 -10.13
N THR A 99 -21.12 8.76 -11.26
CA THR A 99 -20.43 7.72 -12.04
C THR A 99 -19.22 7.12 -11.29
N LEU A 100 -18.57 7.90 -10.43
CA LEU A 100 -17.39 7.48 -9.65
C LEU A 100 -17.75 6.63 -8.42
N ASP A 101 -18.92 6.85 -7.81
CA ASP A 101 -19.39 6.06 -6.64
C ASP A 101 -19.56 4.56 -7.02
N GLU A 102 -19.80 4.25 -8.30
CA GLU A 102 -19.88 2.89 -8.85
C GLU A 102 -18.53 2.13 -8.79
N HIS A 103 -17.40 2.84 -8.92
CA HIS A 103 -16.04 2.25 -8.91
C HIS A 103 -15.43 2.16 -7.50
N ARG A 104 -16.09 2.76 -6.51
CA ARG A 104 -15.64 2.86 -5.11
C ARG A 104 -15.39 1.50 -4.44
N ARG A 105 -15.99 0.43 -4.95
CA ARG A 105 -15.83 -0.96 -4.48
C ARG A 105 -14.43 -1.55 -4.80
N TYR A 106 -13.67 -0.94 -5.72
CA TYR A 106 -12.34 -1.41 -6.12
C TYR A 106 -11.19 -0.87 -5.24
N LEU A 107 -11.43 0.25 -4.54
CA LEU A 107 -10.44 0.98 -3.72
C LEU A 107 -10.31 0.45 -2.27
N GLN A 108 -11.07 -0.58 -1.89
CA GLN A 108 -10.95 -1.28 -0.61
C GLN A 108 -10.16 -2.57 -0.79
N SER A 109 -8.84 -2.46 -1.00
CA SER A 109 -7.98 -3.63 -0.91
C SER A 109 -7.67 -3.94 0.54
N GLN A 110 -8.65 -4.39 1.35
CA GLN A 110 -8.37 -4.94 2.69
C GLN A 110 -7.28 -6.02 2.63
N SER A 111 -7.25 -6.78 1.53
CA SER A 111 -6.22 -7.78 1.25
C SER A 111 -4.81 -7.19 1.12
N PHE A 112 -4.64 -5.94 0.66
CA PHE A 112 -3.33 -5.26 0.63
C PHE A 112 -2.83 -5.00 2.03
N GLU A 113 -3.67 -4.36 2.84
CA GLU A 113 -3.33 -3.97 4.20
C GLU A 113 -3.05 -5.20 5.05
N THR A 114 -3.89 -6.24 4.96
CA THR A 114 -3.66 -7.50 5.68
C THR A 114 -2.35 -8.15 5.26
N LEU A 115 -2.10 -8.30 3.96
CA LEU A 115 -0.89 -8.98 3.48
C LEU A 115 0.39 -8.20 3.83
N TYR A 116 0.37 -6.88 3.70
CA TYR A 116 1.49 -6.02 4.09
C TYR A 116 1.76 -6.08 5.60
N ASN A 117 0.71 -5.97 6.43
CA ASN A 117 0.85 -6.04 7.89
C ASN A 117 1.40 -7.40 8.34
N VAL A 118 0.92 -8.51 7.76
CA VAL A 118 1.45 -9.85 8.03
C VAL A 118 2.92 -9.96 7.60
N ALA A 119 3.26 -9.51 6.39
CA ALA A 119 4.64 -9.55 5.90
C ALA A 119 5.60 -8.72 6.77
N ARG A 120 5.15 -7.55 7.25
CA ARG A 120 5.91 -6.69 8.17
C ARG A 120 6.17 -7.38 9.50
N SER A 121 5.14 -7.93 10.15
CA SER A 121 5.28 -8.63 11.43
C SER A 121 6.19 -9.86 11.32
N MET A 122 6.14 -10.58 10.19
CA MET A 122 7.00 -11.74 9.96
C MET A 122 8.50 -11.41 9.92
N ILE A 123 8.90 -10.14 9.71
CA ILE A 123 10.30 -9.72 9.77
C ILE A 123 10.88 -9.97 11.18
N GLU A 124 10.07 -9.79 12.22
CA GLU A 124 10.48 -9.97 13.61
C GLU A 124 10.74 -11.45 13.97
N ALA A 125 10.27 -12.39 13.14
CA ALA A 125 10.49 -13.81 13.35
C ALA A 125 11.89 -14.27 12.92
N TYR A 126 12.62 -13.51 12.09
CA TYR A 126 13.93 -13.92 11.58
C TYR A 126 15.03 -13.97 12.65
N PRO A 127 15.18 -12.96 13.54
CA PRO A 127 16.13 -13.05 14.64
C PRO A 127 15.82 -14.22 15.57
N MET A 128 14.52 -14.44 15.85
CA MET A 128 14.04 -15.57 16.64
C MET A 128 14.42 -16.92 15.99
N ALA A 129 14.22 -17.07 14.68
CA ALA A 129 14.61 -18.26 13.93
C ALA A 129 16.13 -18.50 13.98
N GLY A 130 16.93 -17.43 13.88
CA GLY A 130 18.39 -17.51 14.02
C GLY A 130 18.82 -18.04 15.39
N VAL A 131 18.22 -17.52 16.47
CA VAL A 131 18.46 -17.97 17.86
C VAL A 131 18.00 -19.43 18.05
N LEU A 132 16.86 -19.82 17.50
CA LEU A 132 16.40 -21.21 17.54
C LEU A 132 17.39 -22.16 16.87
N GLY A 133 17.94 -21.80 15.71
CA GLY A 133 18.97 -22.62 15.06
C GLY A 133 20.25 -22.77 15.86
N THR A 134 20.64 -21.72 16.60
CA THR A 134 21.75 -21.79 17.57
C THR A 134 21.47 -22.78 18.69
N ILE A 135 20.28 -22.71 19.29
CA ILE A 135 19.87 -23.63 20.36
C ILE A 135 19.89 -25.09 19.86
N ILE A 136 19.39 -25.34 18.65
CA ILE A 136 19.38 -26.67 18.05
C ILE A 136 20.81 -27.15 17.80
N ALA A 137 21.67 -26.32 17.19
CA ALA A 137 23.05 -26.69 16.88
C ALA A 137 23.87 -27.00 18.15
N ILE A 138 23.75 -26.16 19.18
CA ILE A 138 24.40 -26.42 20.49
C ILE A 138 23.81 -27.68 21.13
N GLY A 139 22.49 -27.85 21.08
CA GLY A 139 21.82 -29.05 21.59
C GLY A 139 22.29 -30.34 20.91
N CYS A 140 22.62 -30.29 19.62
CA CYS A 140 23.22 -31.41 18.88
C CYS A 140 24.66 -31.66 19.33
N ALA A 141 25.47 -30.60 19.46
CA ALA A 141 26.86 -30.70 19.91
C ALA A 141 26.98 -31.34 21.31
N LEU A 142 26.10 -30.96 22.24
CA LEU A 142 26.10 -31.46 23.62
C LEU A 142 25.67 -32.93 23.73
N GLN A 143 24.91 -33.44 22.75
CA GLN A 143 24.46 -34.83 22.73
C GLN A 143 25.48 -35.80 22.10
N GLN A 144 26.58 -35.28 21.54
CA GLN A 144 27.65 -36.13 21.04
C GLN A 144 28.35 -36.83 22.21
N SER A 145 28.14 -38.15 22.28
CA SER A 145 28.86 -38.98 23.25
C SER A 145 30.34 -39.00 22.89
N PRO A 146 31.26 -38.83 23.85
CA PRO A 146 32.68 -38.97 23.60
C PRO A 146 32.95 -40.42 23.16
N GLY A 147 33.11 -40.62 21.85
CA GLY A 147 33.58 -41.89 21.29
C GLY A 147 35.07 -42.09 21.59
N GLU A 148 35.58 -43.29 21.29
CA GLU A 148 37.00 -43.64 21.49
C GLU A 148 37.97 -42.68 20.76
N ASP A 149 37.50 -42.01 19.69
CA ASP A 149 38.24 -41.00 18.93
C ASP A 149 37.88 -39.56 19.34
N GLY A 150 38.60 -39.03 20.34
CA GLY A 150 38.43 -37.65 20.81
C GLY A 150 38.63 -36.57 19.73
N ARG A 151 39.41 -36.85 18.67
CA ARG A 151 39.58 -35.93 17.52
C ARG A 151 38.30 -35.76 16.71
N GLN A 152 37.55 -36.84 16.47
CA GLN A 152 36.30 -36.79 15.71
C GLN A 152 35.23 -36.01 16.49
N THR A 153 35.19 -36.20 17.81
CA THR A 153 34.29 -35.44 18.71
C THR A 153 34.57 -33.94 18.64
N ILE A 154 35.85 -33.53 18.69
CA ILE A 154 36.22 -32.11 18.59
C ILE A 154 35.83 -31.52 17.23
N GLN A 155 36.09 -32.23 16.13
CA GLN A 155 35.74 -31.74 14.79
C GLN A 155 34.23 -31.50 14.63
N ALA A 156 33.42 -32.39 15.17
CA ALA A 156 31.97 -32.28 15.06
C ALA A 156 31.40 -31.17 15.95
N ILE A 157 31.95 -30.96 17.17
CA ILE A 157 31.62 -29.80 18.01
C ILE A 157 31.91 -28.48 17.27
N VAL A 158 33.07 -28.38 16.62
CA VAL A 158 33.45 -27.18 15.85
C VAL A 158 32.47 -26.94 14.69
N GLN A 159 32.02 -27.99 14.01
CA GLN A 159 31.03 -27.88 12.93
C GLN A 159 29.69 -27.34 13.43
N PHE A 160 29.17 -27.87 14.53
CA PHE A 160 27.92 -27.37 15.12
C PHE A 160 28.05 -25.94 15.63
N PHE A 161 29.19 -25.59 16.21
CA PHE A 161 29.48 -24.21 16.60
C PHE A 161 29.45 -23.28 15.37
N GLY A 162 30.08 -23.69 14.27
CA GLY A 162 30.01 -22.98 12.99
C GLY A 162 28.57 -22.81 12.48
N ASN A 163 27.77 -23.88 12.49
CA ASN A 163 26.36 -23.84 12.08
C ASN A 163 25.54 -22.87 12.94
N SER A 164 25.81 -22.81 14.24
CA SER A 164 25.12 -21.91 15.17
C SER A 164 25.38 -20.43 14.85
N ILE A 165 26.63 -20.08 14.52
CA ILE A 165 27.03 -18.73 14.13
C ILE A 165 26.34 -18.35 12.82
N TRP A 166 26.39 -19.24 11.82
CA TRP A 166 25.78 -18.98 10.51
C TRP A 166 24.27 -18.83 10.59
N SER A 167 23.59 -19.61 11.44
CA SER A 167 22.16 -19.47 11.70
C SER A 167 21.82 -18.09 12.28
N THR A 168 22.54 -17.65 13.32
CA THR A 168 22.32 -16.34 13.94
C THR A 168 22.58 -15.20 12.96
N PHE A 169 23.70 -15.29 12.24
CA PHE A 169 24.07 -14.29 11.24
C PHE A 169 23.02 -14.18 10.15
N ALA A 170 22.55 -15.31 9.60
CA ALA A 170 21.50 -15.32 8.60
C ALA A 170 20.18 -14.73 9.10
N GLY A 171 19.77 -15.05 10.33
CA GLY A 171 18.54 -14.51 10.94
C GLY A 171 18.61 -12.99 11.12
N LEU A 172 19.72 -12.48 11.66
CA LEU A 172 19.91 -11.04 11.85
C LEU A 172 20.04 -10.29 10.52
N LEU A 173 20.84 -10.83 9.58
CA LEU A 173 21.03 -10.21 8.27
C LEU A 173 19.71 -10.14 7.50
N ALA A 174 18.92 -11.23 7.50
CA ALA A 174 17.61 -11.25 6.87
C ALA A 174 16.68 -10.20 7.49
N ALA A 175 16.63 -10.10 8.82
CA ALA A 175 15.81 -9.11 9.51
C ALA A 175 16.21 -7.67 9.14
N ILE A 176 17.51 -7.36 9.17
CA ILE A 176 18.03 -6.02 8.83
C ILE A 176 17.70 -5.66 7.38
N LEU A 177 17.95 -6.57 6.44
CA LEU A 177 17.65 -6.36 5.03
C LEU A 177 16.15 -6.16 4.79
N LEU A 178 15.31 -7.00 5.40
CA LEU A 178 13.87 -6.89 5.25
C LEU A 178 13.31 -5.63 5.94
N MET A 179 13.84 -5.22 7.08
CA MET A 179 13.48 -3.94 7.72
C MET A 179 13.84 -2.75 6.83
N PHE A 180 15.03 -2.77 6.23
CA PHE A 180 15.45 -1.74 5.28
C PHE A 180 14.54 -1.69 4.04
N ILE A 181 14.24 -2.84 3.46
CA ILE A 181 13.32 -2.96 2.33
C ILE A 181 11.93 -2.44 2.71
N ASN A 182 11.42 -2.86 3.87
CA ASN A 182 10.12 -2.42 4.38
C ASN A 182 10.06 -0.90 4.59
N SER A 183 11.12 -0.26 5.10
CA SER A 183 11.14 1.19 5.32
C SER A 183 11.06 2.00 4.01
N LEU A 184 11.72 1.52 2.94
CA LEU A 184 11.62 2.12 1.60
C LEU A 184 10.18 2.09 1.05
N PHE A 185 9.44 1.06 1.42
CA PHE A 185 8.06 0.86 0.98
C PHE A 185 7.05 1.60 1.85
N GLU A 186 7.23 1.58 3.17
CA GLU A 186 6.34 2.22 4.13
C GLU A 186 6.09 3.70 3.82
N THR A 187 7.14 4.45 3.46
CA THR A 187 7.00 5.87 3.13
C THR A 187 6.11 6.10 1.91
N LYS A 188 6.17 5.22 0.91
CA LYS A 188 5.37 5.32 -0.32
C LYS A 188 3.94 4.87 -0.11
N PHE A 189 3.74 3.83 0.69
CA PHE A 189 2.42 3.30 1.01
C PHE A 189 1.61 4.24 1.91
N ARG A 190 2.26 4.81 2.92
CA ARG A 190 1.62 5.74 3.83
C ARG A 190 1.10 6.99 3.11
N ARG A 191 1.92 7.57 2.23
CA ARG A 191 1.50 8.67 1.35
C ARG A 191 0.30 8.30 0.47
N LEU A 192 0.31 7.09 -0.11
CA LEU A 192 -0.83 6.63 -0.92
C LEU A 192 -2.13 6.47 -0.11
N ALA A 193 -2.04 5.92 1.10
CA ALA A 193 -3.20 5.76 1.98
C ALA A 193 -3.77 7.12 2.43
N GLU A 194 -2.90 8.08 2.77
CA GLU A 194 -3.27 9.45 3.12
C GLU A 194 -4.02 10.13 1.96
N ASN A 195 -3.53 10.03 0.74
CA ASN A 195 -4.19 10.60 -0.44
C ASN A 195 -5.56 9.97 -0.73
N ARG A 196 -5.70 8.66 -0.53
CA ARG A 196 -7.00 7.96 -0.68
C ARG A 196 -8.00 8.43 0.37
N SER A 197 -7.56 8.65 1.60
CA SER A 197 -8.40 9.18 2.67
C SER A 197 -8.88 10.59 2.33
N PHE A 198 -7.94 11.46 1.93
CA PHE A 198 -8.23 12.84 1.59
C PHE A 198 -9.18 12.94 0.39
N ALA A 199 -8.96 12.14 -0.66
CA ALA A 199 -9.88 12.08 -1.79
C ALA A 199 -11.31 11.63 -1.42
N ARG A 200 -11.45 10.64 -0.53
CA ARG A 200 -12.76 10.19 -0.03
C ARG A 200 -13.48 11.30 0.72
N GLU A 201 -12.76 12.06 1.53
CA GLU A 201 -13.30 13.18 2.30
C GLU A 201 -13.77 14.30 1.37
N THR A 202 -12.97 14.69 0.38
CA THR A 202 -13.35 15.70 -0.62
C THR A 202 -14.57 15.28 -1.43
N VAL A 203 -14.65 14.01 -1.86
CA VAL A 203 -15.83 13.49 -2.58
C VAL A 203 -17.07 13.48 -1.68
N ALA A 204 -16.93 13.11 -0.40
CA ALA A 204 -18.04 13.12 0.55
C ALA A 204 -18.55 14.55 0.81
N LEU A 205 -17.64 15.52 0.94
CA LEU A 205 -17.95 16.94 1.06
C LEU A 205 -18.64 17.46 -0.21
N ALA A 206 -18.10 17.16 -1.38
CA ALA A 206 -18.69 17.53 -2.67
C ALA A 206 -20.12 17.00 -2.80
N ARG A 207 -20.33 15.72 -2.47
CA ARG A 207 -21.68 15.12 -2.48
C ARG A 207 -22.61 15.82 -1.50
N ARG A 208 -22.14 16.16 -0.29
CA ARG A 208 -22.95 16.86 0.71
C ARG A 208 -23.37 18.23 0.20
N GLU A 209 -22.44 19.04 -0.30
CA GLU A 209 -22.75 20.39 -0.77
C GLU A 209 -23.63 20.38 -2.02
N LEU A 210 -23.37 19.48 -2.95
CA LEU A 210 -24.11 19.41 -4.21
C LEU A 210 -25.50 18.75 -4.05
N ALA A 211 -25.68 17.83 -3.09
CA ALA A 211 -26.99 17.27 -2.77
C ALA A 211 -27.88 18.26 -1.97
N ILE A 212 -27.27 19.20 -1.25
CA ILE A 212 -27.99 20.27 -0.53
C ILE A 212 -28.48 21.36 -1.48
N VAL A 213 -27.84 21.57 -2.63
CA VAL A 213 -28.39 22.42 -3.69
C VAL A 213 -29.50 21.63 -4.37
N PRO A 214 -30.79 21.88 -4.04
CA PRO A 214 -31.86 21.24 -4.77
C PRO A 214 -31.71 21.66 -6.23
N ALA A 215 -32.19 20.84 -7.16
CA ALA A 215 -32.44 21.27 -8.53
C ALA A 215 -33.41 22.47 -8.50
N GLY A 216 -32.86 23.66 -8.25
CA GLY A 216 -33.59 24.87 -7.99
C GLY A 216 -33.92 25.53 -9.30
N ASN A 217 -35.11 25.23 -9.79
CA ASN A 217 -35.98 26.15 -10.51
C ASN A 217 -35.51 26.59 -11.91
N ASP A 218 -35.35 25.63 -12.83
CA ASP A 218 -35.45 25.94 -14.28
C ASP A 218 -36.95 25.97 -14.64
N GLY A 219 -37.61 27.10 -14.37
CA GLY A 219 -39.06 27.19 -14.56
C GLY A 219 -39.73 28.54 -14.41
N ASP A 220 -39.04 29.69 -14.51
CA ASP A 220 -39.76 30.94 -14.82
C ASP A 220 -38.85 32.03 -15.41
N HIS A 221 -38.80 32.09 -16.75
CA HIS A 221 -38.63 33.33 -17.50
C HIS A 221 -39.02 33.05 -18.96
N GLN A 222 -40.30 32.72 -19.17
CA GLN A 222 -40.91 32.92 -20.49
C GLN A 222 -41.33 34.38 -20.56
N THR A 223 -40.54 35.15 -21.30
CA THR A 223 -40.73 36.58 -21.58
C THR A 223 -42.14 36.85 -22.11
N ARG A 224 -42.92 37.61 -21.35
CA ARG A 224 -44.18 38.23 -21.80
C ARG A 224 -43.92 39.09 -23.05
N PRO A 225 -44.70 38.96 -24.13
CA PRO A 225 -44.69 39.97 -25.19
C PRO A 225 -45.46 41.21 -24.71
N VAL A 226 -44.82 42.37 -24.85
CA VAL A 226 -45.42 43.69 -24.65
C VAL A 226 -46.27 44.00 -25.88
N GLU A 227 -47.59 43.92 -25.75
CA GLU A 227 -48.52 44.35 -26.80
C GLU A 227 -48.84 45.84 -26.59
N THR A 228 -48.32 46.67 -27.48
CA THR A 228 -48.53 48.12 -27.52
C THR A 228 -49.83 48.46 -28.27
N THR A 229 -50.83 48.91 -27.49
CA THR A 229 -51.85 49.93 -27.77
C THR A 229 -52.13 50.34 -29.23
N ARG A 230 -53.40 50.24 -29.67
CA ARG A 230 -54.15 51.36 -30.30
C ARG A 230 -55.65 51.31 -30.00
N LEU A 231 -56.13 52.39 -29.40
CA LEU A 231 -57.54 52.77 -29.26
C LEU A 231 -57.94 53.71 -30.41
N ALA A 232 -59.18 53.51 -30.88
CA ALA A 232 -60.13 54.50 -31.42
C ALA A 232 -59.92 55.01 -32.87
N PRO A 233 -60.96 55.55 -33.55
CA PRO A 233 -62.28 55.97 -33.06
C PRO A 233 -63.44 54.98 -33.23
#